data_AF-A0A0R1UQV9-F1
#
_entry.id   AF-A0A0R1UQV9-F1
#
_cell.length_a   1.000
_cell.length_b   1.000
_cell.length_c   1.000
_cell.angle_alpha   90.00
_cell.angle_beta   90.00
_cell.angle_gamma   90.00
#
_symmetry.space_group_name_H-M   'P 1'
#
loop_
_entity.id
_entity.type
_entity.pdbx_description
1 polymer ?
#
loop_
_entity_poly.entity_id
_entity_poly.type
_entity_poly.pdbx_seq_one_letter_code
_entity_poly.pdbx_strand_id
1 'polypeptide(L)'
;MELEAVVEKAVASEVEKYLGPRLQAIVREYIMLDRDTAFKELCVSRAFFDKNIKNKPQVKLVERRYKESNKVFYEPSELKRAILSITEF
;
A
#
# COMPACT_ATOMS: atom_id res chain seq x y z
N MET A 1 -9.89 38.64 -9.79
CA MET A 1 -9.80 38.06 -8.43
C MET A 1 -10.88 37.01 -8.14
N GLU A 2 -12.16 37.32 -7.94
CA GLU A 2 -13.15 36.26 -7.61
C GLU A 2 -13.41 35.27 -8.75
N LEU A 3 -13.49 35.74 -9.99
CA LEU A 3 -13.75 34.87 -11.14
C LEU A 3 -12.59 33.91 -11.43
N GLU A 4 -11.34 34.37 -11.27
CA GLU A 4 -10.13 33.52 -11.44
C GLU A 4 -10.10 32.40 -10.41
N ALA A 5 -10.40 32.70 -9.15
CA ALA A 5 -10.44 31.69 -8.09
C ALA A 5 -11.53 30.63 -8.34
N VAL A 6 -12.68 31.03 -8.90
CA VAL A 6 -13.75 30.11 -9.29
C VAL A 6 -13.32 29.22 -10.46
N VAL A 7 -12.63 29.79 -11.45
CA VAL A 7 -12.11 29.04 -12.60
C VAL A 7 -11.01 28.06 -12.17
N GLU A 8 -10.06 28.48 -11.34
CA GLU A 8 -9.02 27.59 -10.80
C GLU A 8 -9.60 26.41 -10.02
N LYS A 9 -10.63 26.66 -9.20
CA LYS A 9 -11.32 25.60 -8.45
C LYS A 9 -12.06 24.63 -9.38
N ALA A 10 -12.67 25.12 -10.44
CA ALA A 10 -13.33 24.28 -11.45
C ALA A 10 -12.31 23.40 -12.18
N VAL A 11 -11.16 23.97 -12.58
CA VAL A 11 -10.08 23.24 -13.23
C VAL A 11 -9.50 22.17 -12.31
N ALA A 12 -9.23 22.50 -11.03
CA ALA A 12 -8.75 21.54 -10.05
C ALA A 12 -9.72 20.36 -9.86
N SER A 13 -11.03 20.64 -9.77
CA SER A 13 -12.05 19.60 -9.64
C SER A 13 -12.11 18.67 -10.86
N GLU A 14 -11.98 19.22 -12.08
CA GLU A 14 -11.96 18.41 -13.30
C GLU A 14 -10.68 17.57 -13.42
N VAL A 15 -9.53 18.12 -13.01
CA VAL A 15 -8.27 17.36 -12.92
C VAL A 15 -8.40 16.20 -11.93
N GLU A 16 -8.97 16.43 -10.75
CA GLU A 16 -9.20 15.38 -9.75
C GLU A 16 -10.15 14.28 -10.27
N LYS A 17 -11.25 14.64 -10.92
CA LYS A 17 -12.16 13.65 -11.53
C LYS A 17 -11.48 12.85 -12.62
N TYR A 18 -10.62 13.48 -13.42
CA TYR A 18 -9.91 12.83 -14.52
C TYR A 18 -8.77 11.92 -14.06
N LEU A 19 -8.04 12.36 -13.02
CA LEU A 19 -6.90 11.62 -12.48
C LEU A 19 -7.31 10.59 -11.43
N GLY A 20 -8.37 10.82 -10.66
CA GLY A 20 -8.80 9.95 -9.56
C GLY A 20 -8.96 8.48 -9.95
N PRO A 21 -9.72 8.13 -11.01
CA PRO A 21 -9.86 6.75 -11.46
C PRO A 21 -8.53 6.12 -11.93
N ARG A 22 -7.67 6.90 -12.60
CA ARG A 22 -6.35 6.42 -13.03
C ARG A 22 -5.40 6.20 -11.86
N LEU A 23 -5.42 7.12 -10.89
CA LEU A 23 -4.69 6.98 -9.66
C LEU A 23 -5.16 5.73 -8.91
N GLN A 24 -6.48 5.48 -8.83
CA GLN A 24 -7.01 4.26 -8.23
C GLN A 24 -6.59 2.98 -8.97
N ALA A 25 -6.55 2.99 -10.31
CA ALA A 25 -6.05 1.86 -11.08
C ALA A 25 -4.56 1.61 -10.79
N ILE A 26 -3.74 2.69 -10.78
CA ILE A 26 -2.32 2.61 -10.42
C ILE A 26 -2.14 2.14 -8.97
N VAL A 27 -2.97 2.62 -8.04
CA VAL A 27 -2.99 2.21 -6.65
C VAL A 27 -3.26 0.71 -6.53
N ARG A 28 -4.28 0.21 -7.24
CA ARG A 28 -4.67 -1.20 -7.22
C ARG A 28 -3.62 -2.11 -7.88
N GLU A 29 -2.95 -1.65 -8.92
CA GLU A 29 -1.97 -2.47 -9.67
C GLU A 29 -0.54 -2.35 -9.12
N TYR A 30 -0.18 -1.22 -8.50
CA TYR A 30 1.23 -0.89 -8.20
C TYR A 30 1.51 -0.45 -6.76
N ILE A 31 0.51 -0.13 -5.92
CA ILE A 31 0.81 0.21 -4.51
C ILE A 31 1.03 -1.07 -3.73
N MET A 32 2.29 -1.42 -3.65
CA MET A 32 2.77 -2.31 -2.62
C MET A 32 2.84 -1.57 -1.29
N LEU A 33 2.50 -2.28 -0.22
CA LEU A 33 2.63 -1.78 1.14
C LEU A 33 4.07 -1.93 1.55
N ASP A 34 4.69 -0.87 2.06
CA ASP A 34 5.92 -1.05 2.80
C ASP A 34 5.63 -1.73 4.14
N ARG A 35 6.68 -2.21 4.82
CA ARG A 35 6.53 -2.88 6.12
C ARG A 35 5.80 -2.02 7.15
N ASP A 36 5.95 -0.70 7.10
CA ASP A 36 5.38 0.19 8.10
C ASP A 36 3.86 0.32 7.92
N THR A 37 3.38 0.29 6.69
CA THR A 37 1.95 0.19 6.40
C THR A 37 1.43 -1.23 6.66
N ALA A 38 2.20 -2.27 6.32
CA ALA A 38 1.78 -3.66 6.50
C ALA A 38 1.36 -4.01 7.93
N PHE A 39 2.15 -3.64 8.96
CA PHE A 39 1.76 -3.96 10.35
C PHE A 39 0.56 -3.15 10.83
N LYS A 40 0.35 -1.93 10.30
CA LYS A 40 -0.80 -1.08 10.63
C LYS A 40 -2.09 -1.68 10.08
N GLU A 41 -2.09 -2.10 8.81
CA GLU A 41 -3.24 -2.74 8.17
C GLU A 41 -3.60 -4.08 8.82
N LEU A 42 -2.60 -4.76 9.40
CA LEU A 42 -2.81 -5.99 10.16
C LEU A 42 -3.24 -5.76 11.60
N CYS A 43 -3.39 -4.50 12.04
CA CYS A 43 -3.74 -4.12 13.40
C CYS A 43 -2.82 -4.75 14.47
N VAL A 44 -1.54 -4.95 14.16
CA VAL A 44 -0.54 -5.49 15.09
C VAL A 44 0.56 -4.48 15.38
N SER A 45 1.19 -4.61 16.55
CA SER A 45 2.36 -3.79 16.85
C SER A 45 3.53 -4.16 15.93
N ARG A 46 4.37 -3.16 15.60
CA ARG A 46 5.60 -3.39 14.82
C ARG A 46 6.47 -4.48 15.43
N ALA A 47 6.64 -4.48 16.75
CA ALA A 47 7.43 -5.48 17.46
C ALA A 47 6.86 -6.90 17.30
N PHE A 48 5.53 -7.05 17.36
CA PHE A 48 4.88 -8.34 17.13
C PHE A 48 5.07 -8.82 15.70
N PHE A 49 4.83 -7.95 14.72
CA PHE A 49 5.07 -8.26 13.30
C PHE A 49 6.51 -8.69 13.07
N ASP A 50 7.46 -7.95 13.65
CA ASP A 50 8.87 -8.19 13.41
C ASP A 50 9.37 -9.52 14.00
N LYS A 51 8.82 -9.92 15.15
CA LYS A 51 9.18 -11.15 15.85
C LYS A 51 8.48 -12.37 15.28
N ASN A 52 7.19 -12.25 14.96
CA ASN A 52 6.32 -13.41 14.74
C ASN A 52 5.89 -13.59 13.28
N ILE A 53 5.88 -12.53 12.46
CA ILE A 53 5.29 -12.55 11.12
C ILE A 53 6.37 -12.44 10.03
N LYS A 54 7.22 -11.41 10.07
CA LYS A 54 8.13 -11.06 8.94
C LYS A 54 9.02 -12.20 8.46
N ASN A 55 9.43 -13.07 9.39
CA ASN A 55 10.43 -14.10 9.13
C ASN A 55 9.79 -15.44 8.74
N LYS A 56 8.46 -15.51 8.73
CA LYS A 56 7.74 -16.72 8.31
C LYS A 56 8.01 -16.96 6.82
N PRO A 57 8.29 -18.21 6.41
CA PRO A 57 8.61 -18.51 5.01
C PRO A 57 7.59 -17.96 4.01
N GLN A 58 6.31 -18.05 4.34
CA GLN A 58 5.20 -17.58 3.51
C GLN A 58 5.25 -16.05 3.31
N VAL A 59 5.61 -15.29 4.33
CA VAL A 59 5.74 -13.83 4.26
C VAL A 59 7.01 -13.43 3.50
N LYS A 60 8.11 -14.17 3.69
CA LYS A 60 9.35 -13.91 2.94
C LYS A 60 9.21 -14.13 1.44
N LEU A 61 8.40 -15.11 1.03
CA LEU A 61 8.18 -15.42 -0.40
C LEU A 61 7.48 -14.29 -1.16
N VAL A 62 6.74 -13.44 -0.46
CA VAL A 62 5.99 -12.32 -1.06
C VAL A 62 6.68 -10.96 -0.82
N GLU A 63 7.91 -10.96 -0.29
CA GLU A 63 8.73 -9.74 -0.17
C GLU A 63 9.20 -9.27 -1.55
N ARG A 64 8.93 -8.02 -1.87
CA ARG A 64 9.44 -7.34 -3.06
C ARG A 64 10.47 -6.30 -2.64
N ARG A 65 11.63 -6.31 -3.31
CA ARG A 65 12.73 -5.37 -3.08
C ARG A 65 13.09 -4.70 -4.40
N TYR A 66 13.18 -3.38 -4.37
CA TYR A 66 13.62 -2.58 -5.52
C TYR A 66 15.10 -2.25 -5.38
N LYS A 67 15.85 -2.31 -6.47
CA LYS A 67 17.31 -2.02 -6.46
C LYS A 67 17.63 -0.61 -5.93
N GLU A 68 16.71 0.32 -6.12
CA GLU A 68 16.84 1.74 -5.77
C GLU A 68 16.34 2.06 -4.35
N SER A 69 15.80 1.08 -3.62
CA SER A 69 15.19 1.30 -2.30
C SER A 69 15.59 0.23 -1.30
N ASN A 70 15.95 0.67 -0.09
CA ASN A 70 16.22 -0.24 1.02
C ASN A 70 14.93 -0.76 1.70
N LYS A 71 13.75 -0.33 1.23
CA LYS A 71 12.47 -0.77 1.78
C LYS A 71 12.08 -2.14 1.25
N VAL A 72 11.37 -2.88 2.10
CA VAL A 72 10.66 -4.10 1.72
C VAL A 72 9.21 -3.74 1.47
N PHE A 73 8.70 -4.23 0.36
CA PHE A 73 7.36 -4.00 -0.12
C PHE A 73 6.60 -5.32 -0.21
N TYR A 74 5.29 -5.26 -0.09
CA TYR A 74 4.39 -6.41 -0.17
C TYR A 74 3.21 -6.06 -1.06
N GLU A 75 2.83 -6.94 -1.97
CA GLU A 75 1.52 -6.80 -2.62
C GLU A 75 0.42 -7.15 -1.58
N PRO A 76 -0.62 -6.31 -1.40
CA PRO A 76 -1.62 -6.49 -0.36
C PRO A 76 -2.30 -7.87 -0.35
N SER A 77 -2.68 -8.39 -1.51
CA SER A 77 -3.41 -9.65 -1.65
C SER A 77 -2.54 -10.87 -1.34
N GLU A 78 -1.29 -10.87 -1.80
CA GLU A 78 -0.24 -11.85 -1.53
C GLU A 78 0.10 -11.87 -0.05
N LEU A 79 0.29 -10.69 0.58
CA LEU A 79 0.55 -10.58 2.01
C LEU A 79 -0.62 -11.13 2.83
N LYS A 80 -1.86 -10.79 2.48
CA LYS A 80 -3.07 -11.31 3.14
C LYS A 80 -3.11 -12.84 3.08
N ARG A 81 -2.90 -13.43 1.90
CA ARG A 81 -2.87 -14.89 1.72
C ARG A 81 -1.76 -15.55 2.53
N ALA A 82 -0.56 -14.97 2.51
CA ALA A 82 0.58 -15.46 3.28
C ALA A 82 0.25 -15.46 4.78
N ILE A 83 -0.38 -14.41 5.29
CA ILE A 83 -0.73 -14.30 6.72
C ILE A 83 -1.81 -15.29 7.11
N LEU A 84 -2.88 -15.42 6.30
CA LEU A 84 -3.94 -16.39 6.54
C LEU A 84 -3.39 -17.81 6.65
N SER A 85 -2.45 -18.19 5.77
CA SER A 85 -1.80 -19.50 5.80
C SER A 85 -0.92 -19.77 7.03
N ILE A 86 -0.61 -18.74 7.82
CA ILE A 86 0.15 -18.85 9.09
C ILE A 86 -0.80 -18.89 10.29
N THR A 87 -2.00 -18.34 10.15
CA THR A 87 -3.01 -18.23 11.20
C THR A 87 -4.05 -19.35 11.19
N GLU A 88 -4.01 -20.25 10.21
CA GLU A 88 -4.84 -21.47 10.21
C GLU A 88 -4.45 -22.36 11.40
N PHE A 89 -5.33 -22.35 12.40
CA PHE A 89 -5.47 -23.34 13.47
C PHE A 89 -6.60 -24.31 13.09
#